data_AF-A0A9P3A0Y6-F1
#
_entry.id   AF-A0A9P3A0Y6-F1
#
_cell.length_a   1.000
_cell.length_b   1.000
_cell.length_c   1.000
_cell.angle_alpha   90.00
_cell.angle_beta   90.00
_cell.angle_gamma   90.00
#
_symmetry.space_group_name_H-M   'P 1'
#
loop_
_entity.id
_entity.type
_entity.pdbx_description
1 polymer ?
#
loop_
_entity_poly.entity_id
_entity_poly.type
_entity_poly.pdbx_seq_one_letter_code
_entity_poly.pdbx_strand_id
1 'polypeptide(L)'
;MPAARFLLPDTPPTEYTKPTLENTSNGTTYRPTHPDLFRIEFTSSIRPGSHSGSTSGLSSGSDSSDVDGVETYSSRLVAVRDFKANEVINTLTNLSLASEKAYSSVQFGTGPRDHFELNSDLLFMNHSCAPSAYLKLTPRLRPDEWVLCAGSAGIKAGDDITFFYPSTEWEMAQPFDCACGAEDCLGRISGAHSLTLDELERRSGFVNDHIRELRKGLAQSQAAGGDR
;
A
#
# COMPACT_ATOMS: atom_id res chain seq x y z
N MET A 1 22.16 3.36 -15.90
CA MET A 1 21.44 3.80 -14.69
C MET A 1 22.35 3.55 -13.49
N PRO A 2 22.61 4.52 -12.60
CA PRO A 2 23.30 4.22 -11.35
C PRO A 2 22.50 3.14 -10.61
N ALA A 3 23.20 2.16 -10.03
CA ALA A 3 22.55 1.09 -9.30
C ALA A 3 21.80 1.68 -8.09
N ALA A 4 20.54 1.28 -7.90
CA ALA A 4 19.67 1.64 -6.76
C ALA A 4 20.39 1.69 -5.40
N ARG A 5 21.39 0.82 -5.21
CA ARG A 5 22.25 0.71 -4.02
C ARG A 5 22.94 2.00 -3.54
N PHE A 6 23.08 3.02 -4.38
CA PHE A 6 23.69 4.29 -3.96
C PHE A 6 22.68 5.33 -3.47
N LEU A 7 21.38 5.08 -3.60
CA LEU A 7 20.34 6.04 -3.24
C LEU A 7 19.83 5.87 -1.81
N LEU A 8 19.71 4.62 -1.36
CA LEU A 8 19.15 4.27 -0.06
C LEU A 8 20.06 3.27 0.67
N PRO A 9 20.14 3.33 2.01
CA PRO A 9 20.89 2.35 2.78
C PRO A 9 20.20 0.98 2.77
N ASP A 10 20.97 -0.10 2.98
CA ASP A 10 20.41 -1.46 3.07
C ASP A 10 19.58 -1.68 4.34
N THR A 11 19.77 -0.87 5.38
CA THR A 11 19.04 -0.91 6.65
C THR A 11 18.49 0.47 7.01
N PRO A 12 17.34 0.56 7.72
CA PRO A 12 16.79 1.84 8.11
C PRO A 12 17.75 2.62 9.03
N PRO A 13 17.86 3.95 8.86
CA PRO A 13 18.64 4.81 9.76
C PRO A 13 18.21 4.75 11.23
N THR A 14 16.94 4.48 11.50
CA THR A 14 16.34 4.36 12.84
C THR A 14 15.57 3.04 12.96
N GLU A 15 15.73 2.36 14.09
CA GLU A 15 15.02 1.11 14.35
C GLU A 15 13.49 1.32 14.30
N TYR A 16 12.81 0.44 13.56
CA TYR A 16 11.37 0.46 13.42
C TYR A 16 10.80 -0.91 13.80
N THR A 17 9.87 -0.91 14.75
CA THR A 17 9.07 -2.08 15.09
C THR A 17 7.71 -1.94 14.45
N LYS A 18 7.36 -2.88 13.57
CA LYS A 18 6.05 -2.88 12.92
C LYS A 18 4.94 -2.99 14.00
N PRO A 19 3.97 -2.07 14.02
CA PRO A 19 2.82 -2.18 14.90
C PRO A 19 1.99 -3.42 14.58
N THR A 20 1.53 -4.08 15.64
CA THR A 20 0.64 -5.23 15.66
C THR A 20 -0.46 -4.96 16.68
N LEU A 21 -1.57 -5.68 16.59
CA LEU A 21 -2.62 -5.56 17.60
C LEU A 21 -2.08 -5.80 19.02
N GLU A 22 -1.24 -6.82 19.17
CA GLU A 22 -0.61 -7.18 20.44
C GLU A 22 0.25 -6.05 21.02
N ASN A 23 1.14 -5.46 20.22
CA ASN A 23 2.08 -4.43 20.70
C ASN A 23 1.49 -3.00 20.71
N THR A 24 0.25 -2.82 20.24
CA THR A 24 -0.47 -1.54 20.22
C THR A 24 -1.58 -1.48 21.27
N SER A 25 -2.33 -2.57 21.47
CA SER A 25 -3.50 -2.59 22.39
C SER A 25 -3.19 -3.25 23.74
N ASN A 26 -2.29 -4.24 23.77
CA ASN A 26 -2.02 -5.06 24.96
C ASN A 26 -0.55 -4.96 25.45
N GLY A 27 0.33 -4.33 24.67
CA GLY A 27 1.73 -4.05 24.98
C GLY A 27 2.04 -2.58 24.71
N THR A 28 2.99 -2.00 25.45
CA THR A 28 3.37 -0.57 25.33
C THR A 28 4.68 -0.38 24.54
N THR A 29 5.04 -1.34 23.68
CA THR A 29 6.35 -1.34 23.00
C THR A 29 6.34 -0.61 21.66
N TYR A 30 5.18 -0.46 21.03
CA TYR A 30 5.07 0.33 19.80
C TYR A 30 5.12 1.83 20.08
N ARG A 31 5.87 2.55 19.26
CA ARG A 31 5.95 4.01 19.25
C ARG A 31 5.57 4.49 17.84
N PRO A 32 4.49 5.28 17.69
CA PRO A 32 4.14 5.88 16.40
C PRO A 32 5.29 6.70 15.83
N THR A 33 5.55 6.56 14.54
CA THR A 33 6.61 7.32 13.88
C THR A 33 6.15 8.74 13.54
N HIS A 34 4.83 8.99 13.43
CA HIS A 34 4.27 10.31 13.14
C HIS A 34 3.00 10.61 13.96
N PRO A 35 3.08 10.67 15.30
CA PRO A 35 1.90 10.77 16.18
C PRO A 35 1.04 12.03 15.94
N ASP A 36 1.64 13.11 15.45
CA ASP A 36 0.94 14.38 15.15
C ASP A 36 0.28 14.40 13.76
N LEU A 37 0.51 13.37 12.94
CA LEU A 37 -0.03 13.26 11.59
C LEU A 37 -1.00 12.08 11.45
N PHE A 38 -0.66 10.94 12.05
CA PHE A 38 -1.38 9.70 11.85
C PHE A 38 -1.56 8.89 13.13
N ARG A 39 -2.57 8.02 13.10
CA ARG A 39 -2.70 6.88 14.00
C ARG A 39 -3.06 5.64 13.19
N ILE A 40 -2.72 4.47 13.74
CA ILE A 40 -3.09 3.18 13.15
C ILE A 40 -4.28 2.63 13.91
N GLU A 41 -5.30 2.19 13.19
CA GLU A 41 -6.46 1.52 13.77
C GLU A 41 -6.51 0.07 13.28
N PHE A 42 -6.73 -0.86 14.22
CA PHE A 42 -6.97 -2.27 13.94
C PHE A 42 -8.45 -2.58 14.18
N THR A 43 -9.09 -3.30 13.26
CA THR A 43 -10.48 -3.77 13.43
C THR A 43 -10.55 -5.28 13.30
N SER A 44 -11.24 -5.95 14.23
CA SER A 44 -11.48 -7.38 14.18
C SER A 44 -12.67 -7.69 13.28
N SER A 45 -12.51 -8.66 12.39
CA SER A 45 -13.60 -9.26 11.63
C SER A 45 -13.81 -10.67 12.14
N ILE A 46 -14.89 -10.90 12.90
CA ILE A 46 -15.35 -12.25 13.20
C ILE A 46 -16.07 -12.74 11.94
N ARG A 47 -15.54 -13.76 11.24
CA ARG A 47 -16.30 -14.43 10.19
C ARG A 47 -17.46 -15.18 10.88
N PRO A 48 -18.73 -14.87 10.60
CA PRO A 48 -19.81 -15.74 11.04
C PRO A 48 -19.66 -17.07 10.31
N GLY A 49 -19.49 -18.16 11.06
CA GLY A 49 -19.47 -19.50 10.50
C GLY A 49 -20.72 -19.73 9.66
N SER A 50 -20.52 -20.00 8.37
CA SER A 50 -21.54 -20.57 7.51
C SER A 50 -21.99 -21.90 8.13
N HIS A 51 -23.26 -22.02 8.53
CA HIS A 51 -24.17 -23.09 8.08
C HIS A 51 -25.56 -22.96 8.73
N SER A 52 -26.52 -22.49 7.92
CA SER A 52 -27.92 -22.93 7.98
C SER A 52 -28.04 -24.31 7.33
N GLY A 53 -28.67 -25.29 8.00
CA GLY A 53 -29.02 -26.56 7.36
C GLY A 53 -29.25 -27.71 8.34
N SER A 54 -30.51 -27.88 8.75
CA SER A 54 -31.04 -29.03 9.47
C SER A 54 -31.01 -30.32 8.62
N THR A 55 -30.41 -31.40 9.13
CA THR A 55 -30.88 -32.80 8.97
C THR A 55 -30.33 -33.69 10.08
N SER A 56 -31.22 -34.52 10.62
CA SER A 56 -31.08 -35.58 11.63
C SER A 56 -30.09 -36.70 11.28
N GLY A 57 -29.34 -37.17 12.28
CA GLY A 57 -28.62 -38.45 12.24
C GLY A 57 -27.67 -38.63 13.43
N LEU A 58 -28.06 -39.46 14.40
CA LEU A 58 -27.29 -39.82 15.59
C LEU A 58 -26.16 -40.82 15.25
N SER A 59 -24.92 -40.51 15.63
CA SER A 59 -23.96 -41.50 16.13
C SER A 59 -22.86 -40.82 16.95
N SER A 60 -22.67 -41.37 18.14
CA SER A 60 -21.83 -40.97 19.28
C SER A 60 -20.32 -40.98 19.02
N GLY A 61 -19.65 -39.93 19.49
CA GLY A 61 -18.18 -39.86 19.63
C GLY A 61 -17.74 -38.47 20.09
N SER A 62 -17.65 -38.28 21.40
CA SER A 62 -17.15 -37.08 22.08
C SER A 62 -15.63 -36.95 21.94
N ASP A 63 -15.15 -35.87 21.34
CA ASP A 63 -14.37 -34.87 22.07
C ASP A 63 -14.42 -33.54 21.32
N SER A 64 -14.80 -32.52 22.05
CA SER A 64 -15.13 -31.19 21.57
C SER A 64 -14.09 -30.24 22.14
N SER A 65 -13.23 -29.72 21.27
CA SER A 65 -12.49 -28.49 21.53
C SER A 65 -12.46 -27.68 20.23
N ASP A 66 -13.44 -26.78 20.16
CA ASP A 66 -13.35 -25.43 19.63
C ASP A 66 -12.65 -25.25 18.27
N VAL A 67 -13.48 -25.09 17.24
CA VAL A 67 -13.05 -24.42 16.00
C VAL A 67 -12.84 -22.95 16.35
N ASP A 68 -11.61 -22.61 16.74
CA ASP A 68 -11.17 -21.23 16.88
C ASP A 68 -11.46 -20.49 15.56
N GLY A 69 -12.42 -19.58 15.60
CA GLY A 69 -12.61 -18.60 14.54
C GLY A 69 -11.32 -17.80 14.45
N VAL A 70 -10.57 -17.97 13.35
CA VAL A 70 -9.36 -17.17 13.10
C VAL A 70 -9.80 -15.71 13.04
N GLU A 71 -9.60 -14.97 14.13
CA GLU A 71 -9.84 -13.54 14.17
C GLU A 71 -8.96 -12.90 13.09
N THR A 72 -9.60 -12.46 12.02
CA THR A 72 -8.92 -11.77 10.93
C THR A 72 -9.03 -10.29 11.24
N TYR A 73 -7.91 -9.62 11.47
CA TYR A 73 -7.90 -8.19 11.68
C TYR A 73 -7.56 -7.47 10.38
N SER A 74 -8.20 -6.33 10.15
CA SER A 74 -7.75 -5.35 9.16
C SER A 74 -7.13 -4.16 9.88
N SER A 75 -6.27 -3.44 9.19
CA SER A 75 -5.59 -2.26 9.71
C SER A 75 -5.67 -1.10 8.73
N ARG A 76 -5.71 0.12 9.23
CA ARG A 76 -5.73 1.35 8.41
C ARG A 76 -4.93 2.48 9.04
N LEU A 77 -4.31 3.31 8.21
CA LEU A 77 -3.68 4.57 8.62
C LEU A 77 -4.72 5.70 8.56
N VAL A 78 -4.89 6.43 9.66
CA VAL A 78 -5.92 7.45 9.81
C VAL A 78 -5.31 8.81 10.12
N ALA A 79 -5.79 9.86 9.45
CA ALA A 79 -5.40 11.24 9.72
C ALA A 79 -5.82 11.67 11.14
N VAL A 80 -4.92 12.29 11.91
CA VAL A 80 -5.28 12.86 13.23
C VAL A 80 -5.65 14.35 13.15
N ARG A 81 -5.38 14.98 12.01
CA ARG A 81 -5.70 16.38 11.72
C ARG A 81 -6.15 16.56 10.28
N ASP A 82 -6.71 17.72 9.98
CA ASP A 82 -7.01 18.13 8.61
C ASP A 82 -5.71 18.40 7.83
N PHE A 83 -5.71 18.03 6.55
CA PHE A 83 -4.71 18.38 5.55
C PHE A 83 -5.38 19.13 4.40
N LYS A 84 -4.76 20.23 3.96
CA LYS A 84 -5.26 21.02 2.82
C LYS A 84 -5.06 20.27 1.51
N ALA A 85 -5.83 20.66 0.50
CA ALA A 85 -5.64 20.18 -0.86
C ALA A 85 -4.17 20.34 -1.32
N ASN A 86 -3.58 19.25 -1.81
CA ASN A 86 -2.20 19.20 -2.30
C ASN A 86 -1.12 19.56 -1.27
N GLU A 87 -1.45 19.56 0.04
CA GLU A 87 -0.47 19.78 1.11
C GLU A 87 0.61 18.69 1.08
N VAL A 88 1.88 19.09 1.22
CA VAL A 88 2.95 18.15 1.55
C VAL A 88 2.75 17.73 3.01
N ILE A 89 2.34 16.48 3.20
CA ILE A 89 2.03 15.92 4.51
C ILE A 89 3.30 15.62 5.29
N ASN A 90 4.25 14.94 4.63
CA ASN A 90 5.47 14.47 5.27
C ASN A 90 6.57 14.20 4.22
N THR A 91 7.82 14.50 4.58
CA THR A 91 8.97 13.98 3.84
C THR A 91 9.19 12.52 4.21
N LEU A 92 9.43 11.66 3.21
CA LEU A 92 9.69 10.26 3.46
C LEU A 92 11.07 10.10 4.10
N THR A 93 11.09 9.64 5.34
CA THR A 93 12.32 9.42 6.11
C THR A 93 12.39 7.96 6.56
N ASN A 94 13.54 7.57 7.12
CA ASN A 94 13.80 6.22 7.59
C ASN A 94 13.76 5.11 6.51
N LEU A 95 13.85 5.49 5.23
CA LEU A 95 13.79 4.54 4.12
C LEU A 95 15.01 3.60 4.10
N SER A 96 14.79 2.36 3.67
CA SER A 96 15.87 1.41 3.34
C SER A 96 15.57 0.70 2.04
N LEU A 97 16.60 0.23 1.34
CA LEU A 97 16.42 -0.58 0.14
C LEU A 97 15.74 -1.90 0.51
N ALA A 98 14.73 -2.31 -0.26
CA ALA A 98 14.12 -3.62 -0.12
C ALA A 98 14.98 -4.66 -0.87
N SER A 99 15.23 -5.82 -0.25
CA SER A 99 15.99 -6.90 -0.89
C SER A 99 15.25 -7.50 -2.09
N GLU A 100 13.92 -7.49 -2.02
CA GLU A 100 13.00 -7.98 -3.04
C GLU A 100 11.68 -7.21 -3.00
N LYS A 101 10.91 -7.33 -4.09
CA LYS A 101 9.55 -6.81 -4.17
C LYS A 101 8.65 -7.58 -3.18
N ALA A 102 8.00 -6.86 -2.28
CA ALA A 102 7.13 -7.39 -1.23
C ALA A 102 5.85 -6.54 -1.10
N TYR A 103 4.86 -7.03 -0.34
CA TYR A 103 3.63 -6.29 -0.07
C TYR A 103 3.87 -4.99 0.72
N SER A 104 4.97 -4.92 1.46
CA SER A 104 5.39 -3.77 2.28
C SER A 104 6.24 -2.75 1.53
N SER A 105 6.86 -3.18 0.42
CA SER A 105 7.82 -2.37 -0.31
C SER A 105 7.15 -1.44 -1.32
N VAL A 106 7.83 -0.34 -1.67
CA VAL A 106 7.40 0.63 -2.68
C VAL A 106 8.43 0.73 -3.79
N GLN A 107 8.00 0.55 -5.04
CA GLN A 107 8.85 0.73 -6.22
C GLN A 107 9.12 2.21 -6.49
N PHE A 108 10.39 2.56 -6.73
CA PHE A 108 10.82 3.92 -7.07
C PHE A 108 11.50 4.01 -8.44
N GLY A 109 11.88 2.88 -9.04
CA GLY A 109 12.59 2.84 -10.32
C GLY A 109 12.06 1.79 -11.29
N THR A 110 12.70 1.67 -12.44
CA THR A 110 12.29 0.74 -13.51
C THR A 110 12.93 -0.64 -13.37
N GLY A 111 13.95 -0.79 -12.53
CA GLY A 111 14.60 -2.05 -12.26
C GLY A 111 13.76 -2.95 -11.33
N PRO A 112 13.91 -4.28 -11.43
CA PRO A 112 13.16 -5.24 -10.61
C PRO A 112 13.54 -5.24 -9.12
N ARG A 113 14.59 -4.49 -8.74
CA ARG A 113 15.05 -4.31 -7.35
C ARG A 113 15.02 -2.85 -6.92
N ASP A 114 14.38 -1.98 -7.68
CA ASP A 114 14.27 -0.56 -7.36
C ASP A 114 13.07 -0.36 -6.42
N HIS A 115 13.14 -0.98 -5.24
CA HIS A 115 12.12 -0.97 -4.20
C HIS A 115 12.72 -0.52 -2.87
N PHE A 116 11.93 0.17 -2.05
CA PHE A 116 12.31 0.56 -0.69
C PHE A 116 11.26 0.14 0.34
N GLU A 117 11.68 -0.02 1.58
CA GLU A 117 10.81 -0.17 2.74
C GLU A 117 10.59 1.19 3.41
N LEU A 118 9.35 1.46 3.82
CA LEU A 118 8.97 2.74 4.44
C LEU A 118 9.44 2.86 5.89
N ASN A 119 9.64 1.73 6.58
CA ASN A 119 10.06 1.64 7.99
C ASN A 119 9.36 2.65 8.92
N SER A 120 8.05 2.81 8.71
CA SER A 120 7.22 3.78 9.42
C SER A 120 5.74 3.40 9.32
N ASP A 121 4.90 4.13 10.05
CA ASP A 121 3.44 3.97 10.06
C ASP A 121 2.81 4.10 8.66
N LEU A 122 3.51 4.75 7.72
CA LEU A 122 3.11 4.85 6.32
C LEU A 122 2.91 3.48 5.65
N LEU A 123 3.51 2.41 6.19
CA LEU A 123 3.25 1.02 5.77
C LEU A 123 1.75 0.66 5.77
N PHE A 124 0.94 1.33 6.60
CA PHE A 124 -0.48 1.04 6.77
C PHE A 124 -1.40 1.86 5.86
N MET A 125 -0.84 2.61 4.90
CA MET A 125 -1.65 3.25 3.86
C MET A 125 -2.24 2.18 2.95
N ASN A 126 -3.56 2.05 2.97
CA ASN A 126 -4.27 1.10 2.13
C ASN A 126 -4.45 1.62 0.70
N HIS A 127 -4.87 0.73 -0.20
CA HIS A 127 -5.19 1.08 -1.57
C HIS A 127 -6.54 1.81 -1.67
N SER A 128 -6.60 2.84 -2.53
CA SER A 128 -7.85 3.32 -3.13
C SER A 128 -7.64 3.69 -4.60
N CYS A 129 -8.64 3.40 -5.45
CA CYS A 129 -8.68 3.85 -6.84
C CYS A 129 -8.89 5.36 -6.98
N ALA A 130 -9.53 5.98 -5.97
CA ALA A 130 -9.65 7.41 -5.77
C ALA A 130 -8.94 7.78 -4.45
N PRO A 131 -7.60 7.90 -4.46
CA PRO A 131 -6.82 7.98 -3.24
C PRO A 131 -6.93 9.34 -2.53
N SER A 132 -6.82 9.32 -1.20
CA SER A 132 -6.76 10.53 -0.37
C SER A 132 -5.37 11.17 -0.36
N ALA A 133 -4.31 10.40 -0.63
CA ALA A 133 -2.93 10.85 -0.68
C ALA A 133 -2.13 10.18 -1.81
N TYR A 134 -0.95 10.71 -2.12
CA TYR A 134 -0.04 10.11 -3.09
C TYR A 134 1.42 10.28 -2.71
N LEU A 135 2.22 9.27 -3.05
CA LEU A 135 3.68 9.31 -2.94
C LEU A 135 4.24 10.02 -4.17
N LYS A 136 4.98 11.09 -3.94
CA LYS A 136 5.73 11.82 -4.97
C LYS A 136 7.20 11.47 -4.84
N LEU A 137 7.68 10.61 -5.75
CA LEU A 137 9.05 10.08 -5.78
C LEU A 137 9.91 10.76 -6.86
N THR A 138 9.56 12.00 -7.21
CA THR A 138 10.23 12.80 -8.24
C THR A 138 10.93 13.99 -7.60
N PRO A 139 12.25 14.19 -7.86
CA PRO A 139 13.08 13.40 -8.78
C PRO A 139 13.56 12.06 -8.20
N ARG A 140 13.65 11.03 -9.07
CA ARG A 140 13.97 9.63 -8.69
C ARG A 140 15.31 9.48 -7.95
N LEU A 141 16.29 10.33 -8.22
CA LEU A 141 17.64 10.21 -7.63
C LEU A 141 17.85 11.08 -6.39
N ARG A 142 16.78 11.62 -5.79
CA ARG A 142 16.84 12.44 -4.56
C ARG A 142 15.78 11.96 -3.55
N PRO A 143 16.04 10.83 -2.85
CA PRO A 143 15.10 10.28 -1.89
C PRO A 143 14.80 11.21 -0.71
N ASP A 144 15.70 12.16 -0.41
CA ASP A 144 15.50 13.24 0.56
C ASP A 144 14.42 14.26 0.16
N GLU A 145 14.03 14.29 -1.12
CA GLU A 145 12.94 15.14 -1.63
C GLU A 145 11.62 14.37 -1.82
N TRP A 146 11.60 13.07 -1.54
CA TRP A 146 10.38 12.28 -1.67
C TRP A 146 9.40 12.62 -0.55
N VAL A 147 8.13 12.76 -0.93
CA VAL A 147 7.10 13.24 -0.01
C VAL A 147 5.81 12.45 -0.18
N LEU A 148 5.04 12.39 0.90
CA LEU A 148 3.61 12.11 0.87
C LEU A 148 2.84 13.42 0.72
N CYS A 149 1.93 13.49 -0.24
CA CYS A 149 1.07 14.65 -0.47
C CYS A 149 -0.40 14.28 -0.30
N ALA A 150 -1.20 15.20 0.23
CA ALA A 150 -2.66 15.10 0.20
C ALA A 150 -3.17 15.23 -1.24
N GLY A 151 -4.28 14.57 -1.54
CA GLY A 151 -4.99 14.72 -2.81
C GLY A 151 -5.59 16.11 -2.98
N SER A 152 -6.17 16.36 -4.16
CA SER A 152 -6.76 17.65 -4.51
C SER A 152 -7.99 18.03 -3.67
N ALA A 153 -8.63 17.07 -3.00
CA ALA A 153 -9.73 17.31 -2.07
C ALA A 153 -9.26 17.66 -0.64
N GLY A 154 -7.98 17.49 -0.32
CA GLY A 154 -7.49 17.47 1.06
C GLY A 154 -7.90 16.20 1.80
N ILE A 155 -7.69 16.17 3.12
CA ILE A 155 -8.01 15.04 3.99
C ILE A 155 -8.56 15.58 5.31
N LYS A 156 -9.64 15.02 5.85
CA LYS A 156 -10.16 15.41 7.17
C LYS A 156 -9.60 14.54 8.28
N ALA A 157 -9.51 15.11 9.48
CA ALA A 157 -9.20 14.32 10.67
C ALA A 157 -10.21 13.16 10.80
N GLY A 158 -9.70 11.94 10.97
CA GLY A 158 -10.50 10.72 11.00
C GLY A 158 -10.65 9.99 9.67
N ASP A 159 -10.27 10.61 8.54
CA ASP A 159 -10.27 9.95 7.24
C ASP A 159 -9.06 9.03 7.08
N ASP A 160 -9.22 8.02 6.24
CA ASP A 160 -8.15 7.09 5.88
C ASP A 160 -7.12 7.75 4.96
N ILE A 161 -5.85 7.50 5.24
CA ILE A 161 -4.75 7.78 4.31
C ILE A 161 -4.63 6.59 3.36
N THR A 162 -4.98 6.81 2.10
CA THR A 162 -4.93 5.80 1.04
C THR A 162 -4.13 6.32 -0.14
N PHE A 163 -3.50 5.41 -0.89
CA PHE A 163 -2.85 5.76 -2.14
C PHE A 163 -3.15 4.74 -3.24
N PHE A 164 -3.01 5.17 -4.48
CA PHE A 164 -3.22 4.30 -5.63
C PHE A 164 -1.98 3.45 -5.87
N TYR A 165 -1.95 2.21 -5.36
CA TYR A 165 -0.74 1.35 -5.48
C TYR A 165 -0.11 1.29 -6.88
N PRO A 166 -0.87 1.19 -7.99
CA PRO A 166 -0.28 1.23 -9.33
C PRO A 166 0.39 2.55 -9.72
N SER A 167 0.34 3.59 -8.88
CA SER A 167 1.09 4.83 -9.07
C SER A 167 2.58 4.67 -8.78
N THR A 168 2.95 3.65 -8.01
CA THR A 168 4.34 3.25 -7.73
C THR A 168 4.61 1.86 -8.27
N GLU A 169 3.68 0.91 -8.17
CA GLU A 169 3.92 -0.50 -8.51
C GLU A 169 3.57 -0.82 -9.96
N TRP A 170 4.56 -1.26 -10.75
CA TRP A 170 4.33 -1.78 -12.08
C TRP A 170 3.61 -3.14 -12.02
N GLU A 171 4.04 -4.00 -11.11
CA GLU A 171 3.46 -5.30 -10.84
C GLU A 171 3.47 -5.51 -9.33
N MET A 172 2.29 -5.79 -8.76
CA MET A 172 2.15 -6.04 -7.34
C MET A 172 2.85 -7.35 -6.94
N ALA A 173 3.49 -7.37 -5.77
CA ALA A 173 3.95 -8.63 -5.16
C ALA A 173 2.78 -9.60 -4.90
N GLN A 174 1.63 -9.03 -4.50
CA GLN A 174 0.41 -9.76 -4.16
C GLN A 174 -0.80 -9.03 -4.75
N PRO A 175 -1.30 -9.46 -5.92
CA PRO A 175 -2.54 -8.93 -6.49
C PRO A 175 -3.77 -9.27 -5.63
N PHE A 176 -4.74 -8.36 -5.58
CA PHE A 176 -5.95 -8.51 -4.74
C PHE A 176 -7.20 -7.93 -5.41
N ASP A 177 -8.37 -8.36 -4.93
CA ASP A 177 -9.66 -7.80 -5.33
C ASP A 177 -9.98 -6.57 -4.47
N CYS A 178 -10.24 -5.45 -5.12
CA CYS A 178 -10.38 -4.14 -4.52
C CYS A 178 -11.79 -3.92 -3.95
N ALA A 179 -11.84 -3.48 -2.70
CA ALA A 179 -13.07 -3.10 -2.01
C ALA A 179 -13.09 -1.61 -1.61
N CYS A 180 -12.35 -0.75 -2.33
CA CYS A 180 -12.20 0.67 -1.95
C CYS A 180 -13.47 1.53 -2.08
N GLY A 181 -14.48 1.06 -2.83
CA GLY A 181 -15.76 1.77 -3.00
C GLY A 181 -15.73 3.00 -3.90
N ALA A 182 -14.59 3.32 -4.55
CA ALA A 182 -14.51 4.43 -5.50
C ALA A 182 -15.39 4.19 -6.74
N GLU A 183 -15.98 5.25 -7.29
CA GLU A 183 -16.84 5.18 -8.49
C GLU A 183 -16.11 4.59 -9.71
N ASP A 184 -14.81 4.87 -9.83
CA ASP A 184 -13.94 4.41 -10.92
C ASP A 184 -13.06 3.22 -10.51
N CYS A 185 -13.51 2.41 -9.54
CA CYS A 185 -12.78 1.25 -9.03
C CYS A 185 -12.41 0.26 -10.16
N LEU A 186 -11.16 -0.20 -10.14
CA LEU A 186 -10.62 -1.15 -11.12
C LEU A 186 -11.03 -2.61 -10.87
N GLY A 187 -11.69 -2.89 -9.74
CA GLY A 187 -12.10 -4.25 -9.35
C GLY A 187 -10.94 -5.13 -8.87
N ARG A 188 -9.89 -5.33 -9.68
CA ARG A 188 -8.70 -6.11 -9.29
C ARG A 188 -7.43 -5.29 -9.46
N ILE A 189 -6.56 -5.29 -8.45
CA ILE A 189 -5.29 -4.56 -8.45
C ILE A 189 -4.14 -5.56 -8.62
N SER A 190 -3.46 -5.52 -9.76
CA SER A 190 -2.25 -6.32 -10.04
C SER A 190 -1.03 -5.45 -10.38
N GLY A 191 -1.16 -4.13 -10.37
CA GLY A 191 -0.11 -3.16 -10.69
C GLY A 191 -0.33 -2.50 -12.03
N ALA A 192 0.45 -1.46 -12.33
CA ALA A 192 0.23 -0.59 -13.47
C ALA A 192 0.29 -1.33 -14.81
N HIS A 193 1.07 -2.40 -14.93
CA HIS A 193 1.21 -3.17 -16.17
C HIS A 193 -0.14 -3.63 -16.76
N SER A 194 -1.11 -3.93 -15.88
CA SER A 194 -2.44 -4.42 -16.25
C SER A 194 -3.41 -3.35 -16.75
N LEU A 195 -3.12 -2.07 -16.46
CA LEU A 195 -4.02 -0.98 -16.86
C LEU A 195 -3.87 -0.67 -18.35
N THR A 196 -4.89 -0.07 -18.94
CA THR A 196 -4.80 0.60 -20.24
C THR A 196 -4.03 1.92 -20.11
N LEU A 197 -3.67 2.53 -21.25
CA LEU A 197 -3.09 3.87 -21.25
C LEU A 197 -4.09 4.90 -20.69
N ASP A 198 -5.32 4.86 -21.18
CA ASP A 198 -6.40 5.77 -20.75
C ASP A 198 -6.67 5.70 -19.23
N GLU A 199 -6.70 4.50 -18.65
CA GLU A 199 -6.88 4.34 -17.19
C GLU A 199 -5.75 4.94 -16.37
N LEU A 200 -4.51 4.89 -16.89
CA LEU A 200 -3.34 5.49 -16.25
C LEU A 200 -3.33 7.02 -16.44
N GLU A 201 -3.74 7.51 -17.60
CA GLU A 201 -3.81 8.94 -17.92
C GLU A 201 -4.89 9.67 -17.11
N ARG A 202 -6.06 9.05 -16.92
CA ARG A 202 -7.10 9.56 -16.00
C ARG A 202 -6.59 9.74 -14.56
N ARG A 203 -5.51 9.04 -14.21
CA ARG A 203 -4.88 9.03 -12.87
C ARG A 203 -3.52 9.75 -12.86
N SER A 204 -3.20 10.45 -13.93
CA SER A 204 -1.88 11.07 -14.12
C SER A 204 -1.52 12.12 -13.07
N GLY A 205 -2.46 12.63 -12.26
CA GLY A 205 -2.15 13.55 -11.17
C GLY A 205 -1.20 12.97 -10.10
N PHE A 206 -1.15 11.65 -9.96
CA PHE A 206 -0.40 10.99 -8.89
C PHE A 206 0.48 9.81 -9.35
N VAL A 207 0.55 9.54 -10.65
CA VAL A 207 1.42 8.47 -11.22
C VAL A 207 2.86 8.95 -11.35
N ASN A 208 3.79 8.20 -10.75
CA ASN A 208 5.23 8.51 -10.74
C ASN A 208 5.92 8.22 -12.08
N ASP A 209 7.08 8.84 -12.28
CA ASP A 209 7.77 8.84 -13.57
C ASP A 209 8.23 7.46 -14.02
N HIS A 210 8.63 6.57 -13.10
CA HIS A 210 9.04 5.21 -13.44
C HIS A 210 7.91 4.36 -14.00
N ILE A 211 6.68 4.56 -13.52
CA ILE A 211 5.52 3.88 -14.08
C ILE A 211 5.23 4.36 -15.50
N ARG A 212 5.36 5.66 -15.76
CA ARG A 212 5.20 6.22 -17.11
C ARG A 212 6.27 5.70 -18.06
N GLU A 213 7.51 5.60 -17.59
CA GLU A 213 8.63 5.06 -18.35
C GLU A 213 8.39 3.59 -18.72
N LEU A 214 7.99 2.76 -17.77
CA LEU A 214 7.67 1.33 -18.00
C LEU A 214 6.49 1.16 -18.97
N ARG A 215 5.44 1.97 -18.84
CA ARG A 215 4.31 1.95 -19.78
C ARG A 215 4.75 2.27 -21.21
N LYS A 216 5.57 3.32 -21.38
CA LYS A 216 6.10 3.70 -22.69
C LYS A 216 6.98 2.59 -23.27
N GLY A 217 7.84 1.97 -22.46
CA GLY A 217 8.68 0.85 -22.88
C GLY A 217 7.88 -0.38 -23.31
N LEU A 218 6.79 -0.70 -22.60
CA LEU A 218 5.88 -1.79 -22.98
C LEU A 218 5.22 -1.53 -24.34
N ALA A 219 4.66 -0.32 -24.53
CA ALA A 219 3.99 0.05 -25.78
C ALA A 219 4.93 -0.02 -27.00
N GLN A 220 6.18 0.45 -26.83
CA GLN A 220 7.21 0.35 -27.87
C GLN A 220 7.57 -1.11 -28.20
N SER A 221 7.69 -1.96 -27.17
CA SER A 221 8.00 -3.38 -27.35
C SER A 221 6.86 -4.13 -28.07
N GLN A 222 5.61 -3.79 -27.79
CA GLN A 222 4.44 -4.35 -28.46
C GLN A 222 4.34 -3.90 -29.92
N ALA A 223 4.59 -2.61 -30.21
CA ALA A 223 4.61 -2.09 -31.56
C ALA A 223 5.70 -2.74 -32.43
N ALA A 224 6.88 -2.99 -31.87
CA ALA A 224 7.98 -3.67 -32.58
C ALA A 224 7.75 -5.18 -32.78
N GLY A 225 6.91 -5.82 -31.96
CA GLY A 225 6.59 -7.24 -32.04
C GLY A 225 5.40 -7.59 -32.93
N GLY A 226 4.56 -6.62 -33.29
CA GLY A 226 3.39 -6.80 -34.16
C GLY A 226 3.66 -6.75 -35.66
N ASP A 227 4.92 -6.52 -36.07
CA ASP A 227 5.35 -6.36 -37.47
C ASP A 227 6.08 -7.62 -38.00
N ARG A 228 5.77 -8.80 -37.44
CA ARG A 228 6.33 -10.10 -37.83
C ARG A 228 5.26 -11.17 -38.06
#